data_AF-A0A7Y2DHG1-F1
#
_entry.id   AF-A0A7Y2DHG1-F1
#
_cell.length_a   1.000
_cell.length_b   1.000
_cell.length_c   1.000
_cell.angle_alpha   90.00
_cell.angle_beta   90.00
_cell.angle_gamma   90.00
#
_symmetry.space_group_name_H-M   'P 1'
#
loop_
_entity.id
_entity.type
_entity.pdbx_description
1 polymer ?
#
loop_
_entity_poly.entity_id
_entity_poly.type
_entity_poly.pdbx_seq_one_letter_code
_entity_poly.pdbx_strand_id
1 'polypeptide(L)'
;MSVRRLPPFWRVRRARWRPVAFVLALAASGSVLGLGTAIAQVENQAPIGKFNLISINNAPETATPNVVVRGFALDPDSTASIAVRVFRNDTRLYSITANKPRPAIGAKYDLGPDHGITTVVPLVPGTNEICIEALDVDFTAPTAWLGCRTVVVSDVPIGEVDPIQTTSGTSRSLIISGVVRDSEYNGRVGVHIYIDGTYAGAAATARRTSRFITQLPAEPGTHEVCLWAIATPPVSLGCQDVSVPDQELGGSALPVGSMNPTRSPGTISVAGFAVDADTIDPVRVRFEVNGATRAAIYARRINTSLHERLGRGDRHAYRLTMQVPAGQHELCGFIADADTDAERALGCRTITVPD
;
A
#
# COMPACT_ATOMS: atom_id res chain seq x y z
N MET A 1 -28.70 -38.45 -19.42
CA MET A 1 -28.26 -37.70 -20.63
C MET A 1 -26.90 -37.08 -20.38
N SER A 2 -25.90 -37.49 -21.17
CA SER A 2 -24.58 -36.88 -21.44
C SER A 2 -23.69 -36.42 -20.27
N VAL A 3 -22.70 -37.27 -19.95
CA VAL A 3 -21.45 -36.92 -19.25
C VAL A 3 -20.39 -36.59 -20.32
N ARG A 4 -19.88 -35.35 -20.36
CA ARG A 4 -18.74 -34.98 -21.22
C ARG A 4 -17.43 -35.39 -20.54
N ARG A 5 -16.69 -36.31 -21.17
CA ARG A 5 -15.33 -36.73 -20.77
C ARG A 5 -14.29 -35.75 -21.31
N LEU A 6 -13.30 -35.41 -20.48
CA LEU A 6 -12.05 -34.75 -20.86
C LEU A 6 -11.07 -35.77 -21.49
N PRO A 7 -10.25 -35.39 -22.48
CA PRO A 7 -9.26 -36.28 -23.09
C PRO A 7 -7.95 -36.39 -22.26
N PRO A 8 -7.19 -37.49 -22.39
CA PRO A 8 -6.04 -37.79 -21.55
C PRO A 8 -4.69 -37.26 -22.05
N PHE A 9 -3.78 -37.14 -21.08
CA PHE A 9 -2.35 -36.88 -21.10
C PHE A 9 -1.56 -37.35 -22.35
N TRP A 10 -0.74 -36.45 -22.90
CA TRP A 10 0.29 -36.76 -23.89
C TRP A 10 1.56 -37.30 -23.22
N ARG A 11 1.99 -38.51 -23.62
CA ARG A 11 3.32 -39.08 -23.33
C ARG A 11 4.35 -38.57 -24.34
N VAL A 12 5.47 -38.03 -23.86
CA VAL A 12 6.66 -37.72 -24.66
C VAL A 12 7.36 -39.02 -25.08
N ARG A 13 7.48 -39.27 -26.40
CA ARG A 13 8.27 -40.37 -26.95
C ARG A 13 9.74 -39.95 -27.04
N ARG A 14 10.64 -40.71 -26.39
CA ARG A 14 12.11 -40.58 -26.58
C ARG A 14 12.48 -41.04 -27.99
N ALA A 15 13.15 -40.19 -28.76
CA ALA A 15 13.73 -40.56 -30.05
C ALA A 15 14.98 -41.43 -29.84
N ARG A 16 14.96 -42.64 -30.41
CA ARG A 16 16.12 -43.55 -30.49
C ARG A 16 16.98 -43.16 -31.70
N TRP A 17 18.24 -42.86 -31.46
CA TRP A 17 19.27 -42.68 -32.50
C TRP A 17 19.66 -44.06 -33.08
N ARG A 18 19.73 -44.18 -34.41
CA ARG A 18 20.29 -45.33 -35.13
C ARG A 18 21.74 -45.00 -35.53
N PRO A 19 22.74 -45.87 -35.31
CA PRO A 19 24.09 -45.62 -35.79
C PRO A 19 24.16 -45.93 -37.29
N VAL A 20 24.78 -45.03 -38.06
CA VAL A 20 25.15 -45.27 -39.47
C VAL A 20 26.58 -45.80 -39.46
N ALA A 21 26.79 -46.96 -40.08
CA ALA A 21 28.10 -47.59 -40.22
C ALA A 21 28.97 -46.81 -41.23
N PHE A 22 30.17 -46.42 -40.81
CA PHE A 22 31.22 -45.91 -41.69
C PHE A 22 31.92 -47.07 -42.40
N VAL A 23 31.95 -47.05 -43.72
CA VAL A 23 32.77 -47.97 -44.54
C VAL A 23 34.19 -47.41 -44.59
N LEU A 24 35.16 -48.17 -44.09
CA LEU A 24 36.59 -47.90 -44.28
C LEU A 24 36.98 -48.20 -45.73
N ALA A 25 37.45 -47.20 -46.47
CA ALA A 25 38.24 -47.40 -47.68
C ALA A 25 39.72 -47.26 -47.32
N LEU A 26 40.48 -48.35 -47.40
CA LEU A 26 41.94 -48.30 -47.39
C LEU A 26 42.43 -47.72 -48.73
N ALA A 27 42.98 -46.52 -48.70
CA ALA A 27 43.79 -45.99 -49.79
C ALA A 27 45.28 -46.15 -49.41
N ALA A 28 45.96 -47.09 -50.07
CA ALA A 28 47.41 -47.19 -50.01
C ALA A 28 48.02 -45.93 -50.65
N SER A 29 48.81 -45.18 -49.89
CA SER A 29 49.57 -44.03 -50.39
C SER A 29 51.06 -44.36 -50.31
N GLY A 30 51.69 -44.42 -51.49
CA GLY A 30 53.14 -44.49 -51.61
C GLY A 30 53.80 -43.26 -51.00
N SER A 31 54.90 -43.48 -50.30
CA SER A 31 55.71 -42.43 -49.69
C SER A 31 56.35 -41.56 -50.77
N VAL A 32 55.83 -40.36 -50.95
CA VAL A 32 56.58 -39.26 -51.55
C VAL A 32 57.05 -38.39 -50.39
N LEU A 33 58.35 -38.40 -50.09
CA LEU A 33 59.00 -37.41 -49.23
C LEU A 33 58.95 -36.06 -49.94
N GLY A 34 57.79 -35.42 -49.91
CA GLY A 34 57.63 -34.02 -50.24
C GLY A 34 57.88 -33.20 -48.98
N LEU A 35 58.85 -32.28 -49.03
CA LEU A 35 58.96 -31.15 -48.12
C LEU A 35 57.73 -30.25 -48.33
N GLY A 36 56.57 -30.68 -47.84
CA GLY A 36 55.39 -29.85 -47.73
C GLY A 36 55.57 -28.95 -46.52
N THR A 37 55.72 -27.65 -46.76
CA THR A 37 55.48 -26.63 -45.73
C THR A 37 54.10 -26.89 -45.13
N ALA A 38 54.06 -27.35 -43.88
CA ALA A 38 52.81 -27.36 -43.12
C ALA A 38 52.37 -25.89 -43.00
N ILE A 39 51.35 -25.51 -43.77
CA ILE A 39 50.60 -24.29 -43.47
C ILE A 39 49.89 -24.62 -42.16
N ALA A 40 50.41 -24.11 -41.05
CA ALA A 40 49.65 -24.08 -39.81
C ALA A 40 48.36 -23.32 -40.12
N GLN A 41 47.23 -24.03 -40.15
CA GLN A 41 45.94 -23.37 -40.13
C GLN A 41 45.91 -22.61 -38.80
N VAL A 42 45.92 -21.28 -38.85
CA VAL A 42 45.60 -20.48 -37.66
C VAL A 42 44.13 -20.74 -37.43
N GLU A 43 43.85 -21.63 -36.49
CA GLU A 43 42.48 -21.99 -36.13
C GLU A 43 41.86 -20.79 -35.41
N ASN A 44 40.67 -20.38 -35.84
CA ASN A 44 39.94 -19.26 -35.25
C ASN A 44 39.68 -19.54 -33.76
N GLN A 45 40.20 -18.69 -32.89
CA GLN A 45 40.14 -18.78 -31.45
C GLN A 45 38.94 -18.02 -30.92
N ALA A 46 38.10 -18.71 -30.15
CA ALA A 46 36.92 -18.09 -29.56
C ALA A 46 37.29 -16.88 -28.66
N PRO A 47 36.43 -15.85 -28.61
CA PRO A 47 36.64 -14.70 -27.75
C PRO A 47 36.82 -15.05 -26.26
N ILE A 48 37.71 -14.31 -25.61
CA ILE A 48 38.05 -14.48 -24.19
C ILE A 48 37.60 -13.24 -23.42
N GLY A 49 36.98 -13.45 -22.26
CA GLY A 49 36.61 -12.33 -21.41
C GLY A 49 36.19 -12.74 -20.01
N LYS A 50 36.11 -11.74 -19.14
CA LYS A 50 35.54 -11.83 -17.80
C LYS A 50 34.91 -10.50 -17.43
N PHE A 51 33.82 -10.56 -16.67
CA PHE A 51 33.21 -9.37 -16.09
C PHE A 51 32.79 -9.60 -14.64
N ASN A 52 32.53 -8.48 -13.96
CA ASN A 52 31.90 -8.46 -12.65
C ASN A 52 30.92 -7.30 -12.54
N LEU A 53 30.03 -7.39 -11.56
CA LEU A 53 29.13 -6.32 -11.13
C LEU A 53 29.84 -5.52 -10.02
N ILE A 54 29.90 -4.19 -10.14
CA ILE A 54 30.77 -3.39 -9.26
C ILE A 54 30.00 -2.37 -8.42
N SER A 55 28.84 -1.90 -8.88
CA SER A 55 27.97 -1.04 -8.06
C SER A 55 26.53 -1.31 -8.41
N ILE A 56 25.69 -1.48 -7.39
CA ILE A 56 24.23 -1.44 -7.52
C ILE A 56 23.82 -0.05 -7.08
N ASN A 57 23.36 0.75 -8.03
CA ASN A 57 22.80 2.05 -7.72
C ASN A 57 21.30 1.85 -7.48
N ASN A 58 20.92 1.75 -6.21
CA ASN A 58 19.54 1.91 -5.78
C ASN A 58 19.25 3.42 -5.87
N ALA A 59 18.84 3.87 -7.04
CA ALA A 59 18.62 5.29 -7.28
C ALA A 59 17.44 5.80 -6.43
N PRO A 60 17.41 7.09 -6.03
CA PRO A 60 16.27 7.69 -5.32
C PRO A 60 14.98 7.61 -6.15
N GLU A 61 13.84 7.78 -5.48
CA GLU A 61 12.42 7.51 -5.83
C GLU A 61 11.90 7.74 -7.28
N THR A 62 12.69 8.30 -8.19
CA THR A 62 12.33 8.61 -9.58
C THR A 62 13.22 7.96 -10.65
N ALA A 63 14.29 7.24 -10.27
CA ALA A 63 15.21 6.63 -11.23
C ALA A 63 15.20 5.09 -11.18
N THR A 64 15.32 4.46 -12.36
CA THR A 64 15.37 3.00 -12.49
C THR A 64 16.64 2.45 -11.81
N PRO A 65 16.53 1.44 -10.93
CA PRO A 65 17.70 0.80 -10.33
C PRO A 65 18.60 0.27 -11.43
N ASN A 66 19.91 0.34 -11.23
CA ASN A 66 20.88 -0.09 -12.24
C ASN A 66 22.13 -0.69 -11.61
N VAL A 67 22.84 -1.49 -12.41
CA VAL A 67 24.14 -2.04 -12.04
C VAL A 67 25.21 -1.60 -13.02
N VAL A 68 26.38 -1.25 -12.50
CA VAL A 68 27.57 -1.00 -13.31
C VAL A 68 28.29 -2.32 -13.55
N VAL A 69 28.40 -2.71 -14.82
CA VAL A 69 29.18 -3.87 -15.25
C VAL A 69 30.54 -3.40 -15.72
N ARG A 70 31.62 -4.04 -15.23
CA ARG A 70 32.95 -3.88 -15.83
C ARG A 70 33.63 -5.21 -16.06
N GLY A 71 34.46 -5.25 -17.10
CA GLY A 71 35.16 -6.45 -17.50
C GLY A 71 36.14 -6.19 -18.63
N PHE A 72 36.47 -7.24 -19.34
CA PHE A 72 37.15 -7.19 -20.63
C PHE A 72 36.58 -8.28 -21.54
N ALA A 73 36.68 -8.06 -22.84
CA ALA A 73 36.47 -9.05 -23.89
C ALA A 73 37.42 -8.74 -25.04
N LEU A 74 38.09 -9.76 -25.54
CA LEU A 74 39.02 -9.70 -26.66
C LEU A 74 38.90 -10.96 -27.49
N ASP A 75 39.37 -10.89 -28.72
CA ASP A 75 39.49 -12.01 -29.62
C ASP A 75 40.98 -12.24 -29.88
N PRO A 76 41.54 -13.42 -29.58
CA PRO A 76 42.96 -13.70 -29.79
C PRO A 76 43.43 -13.52 -31.24
N ASP A 77 42.53 -13.52 -32.21
CA ASP A 77 42.86 -13.41 -33.63
C ASP A 77 42.91 -11.96 -34.13
N SER A 78 42.66 -10.96 -33.26
CA SER A 78 42.68 -9.55 -33.64
C SER A 78 43.10 -8.60 -32.53
N THR A 79 43.85 -7.56 -32.91
CA THR A 79 44.15 -6.43 -32.01
C THR A 79 42.99 -5.42 -31.93
N ALA A 80 41.95 -5.55 -32.76
CA ALA A 80 40.80 -4.66 -32.74
C ALA A 80 39.85 -4.99 -31.58
N SER A 81 39.23 -3.97 -30.98
CA SER A 81 38.19 -4.19 -29.97
C SER A 81 36.98 -4.91 -30.58
N ILE A 82 36.44 -5.89 -29.88
CA ILE A 82 35.25 -6.64 -30.31
C ILE A 82 33.95 -6.09 -29.74
N ALA A 83 32.83 -6.44 -30.37
CA ALA A 83 31.50 -6.16 -29.85
C ALA A 83 31.10 -7.19 -28.79
N VAL A 84 30.33 -6.76 -27.78
CA VAL A 84 29.67 -7.62 -26.82
C VAL A 84 28.18 -7.30 -26.77
N ARG A 85 27.36 -8.34 -26.60
CA ARG A 85 25.91 -8.22 -26.36
C ARG A 85 25.62 -8.39 -24.87
N VAL A 86 24.76 -7.52 -24.37
CA VAL A 86 24.38 -7.49 -22.95
C VAL A 86 22.93 -7.97 -22.83
N PHE A 87 22.72 -8.94 -21.94
CA PHE A 87 21.42 -9.55 -21.68
C PHE A 87 20.98 -9.33 -20.24
N ARG A 88 19.67 -9.24 -20.03
CA ARG A 88 19.02 -9.33 -18.72
C ARG A 88 17.89 -10.35 -18.82
N ASN A 89 17.91 -11.39 -18.00
CA ASN A 89 16.89 -12.46 -17.97
C ASN A 89 16.63 -13.01 -19.39
N ASP A 90 17.68 -13.52 -20.04
CA ASP A 90 17.68 -14.04 -21.42
C ASP A 90 17.29 -13.06 -22.54
N THR A 91 16.93 -11.82 -22.21
CA THR A 91 16.55 -10.81 -23.20
C THR A 91 17.75 -9.93 -23.55
N ARG A 92 18.11 -9.88 -24.83
CA ARG A 92 19.15 -8.96 -25.32
C ARG A 92 18.69 -7.52 -25.15
N LEU A 93 19.43 -6.73 -24.39
CA LEU A 93 19.16 -5.31 -24.22
C LEU A 93 19.78 -4.49 -25.35
N TYR A 94 21.09 -4.60 -25.53
CA TYR A 94 21.86 -3.83 -26.50
C TYR A 94 23.24 -4.45 -26.72
N SER A 95 24.00 -3.90 -27.67
CA SER A 95 25.41 -4.24 -27.93
C SER A 95 26.31 -3.04 -27.69
N ILE A 96 27.53 -3.26 -27.23
CA ILE A 96 28.57 -2.24 -27.06
C ILE A 96 29.90 -2.77 -27.58
N THR A 97 30.84 -1.88 -27.93
CA THR A 97 32.22 -2.26 -28.23
C THR A 97 33.05 -2.26 -26.95
N ALA A 98 33.84 -3.31 -26.73
CA ALA A 98 34.73 -3.45 -25.58
C ALA A 98 36.00 -2.61 -25.73
N ASN A 99 35.87 -1.29 -25.93
CA ASN A 99 36.99 -0.39 -26.26
C ASN A 99 37.54 0.41 -25.08
N LYS A 100 37.22 0.03 -23.83
CA LYS A 100 37.71 0.79 -22.67
C LYS A 100 39.15 0.41 -22.35
N PRO A 101 40.04 1.36 -22.01
CA PRO A 101 41.42 1.04 -21.71
C PRO A 101 41.57 0.09 -20.51
N ARG A 102 42.29 -1.02 -20.71
CA ARG A 102 42.79 -1.95 -19.69
C ARG A 102 44.21 -2.42 -20.05
N PRO A 103 45.23 -1.56 -19.87
CA PRO A 103 46.61 -1.85 -20.27
C PRO A 103 47.18 -3.17 -19.75
N ALA A 104 46.86 -3.55 -18.49
CA ALA A 104 47.32 -4.81 -17.91
C ALA A 104 46.74 -6.06 -18.59
N ILE A 105 45.51 -5.98 -19.12
CA ILE A 105 44.93 -7.06 -19.91
C ILE A 105 45.55 -7.06 -21.31
N GLY A 106 45.64 -5.88 -21.93
CA GLY A 106 46.27 -5.72 -23.23
C GLY A 106 47.69 -6.28 -23.30
N ALA A 107 48.51 -5.98 -22.30
CA ALA A 107 49.88 -6.49 -22.17
C ALA A 107 49.95 -7.99 -21.84
N LYS A 108 48.92 -8.57 -21.22
CA LYS A 108 48.89 -10.01 -20.94
C LYS A 108 48.66 -10.85 -22.21
N TYR A 109 47.92 -10.30 -23.17
CA TYR A 109 47.55 -10.98 -24.41
C TYR A 109 48.26 -10.40 -25.65
N ASP A 110 49.08 -9.36 -25.49
CA ASP A 110 49.77 -8.64 -26.57
C ASP A 110 48.84 -8.05 -27.66
N LEU A 111 47.63 -7.61 -27.27
CA LEU A 111 46.59 -7.12 -28.20
C LEU A 111 46.26 -5.62 -28.07
N GLY A 112 47.07 -4.87 -27.31
CA GLY A 112 46.81 -3.45 -27.01
C GLY A 112 45.77 -3.22 -25.90
N PRO A 113 45.61 -1.99 -25.40
CA PRO A 113 44.89 -1.74 -24.15
C PRO A 113 43.36 -1.74 -24.28
N ASP A 114 42.80 -1.58 -25.48
CA ASP A 114 41.40 -1.19 -25.66
C ASP A 114 40.45 -2.39 -25.78
N HIS A 115 40.42 -3.22 -24.73
CA HIS A 115 39.58 -4.44 -24.65
C HIS A 115 38.61 -4.45 -23.47
N GLY A 116 38.44 -3.31 -22.80
CA GLY A 116 37.65 -3.17 -21.59
C GLY A 116 36.15 -2.98 -21.84
N ILE A 117 35.36 -3.56 -20.94
CA ILE A 117 33.92 -3.37 -20.84
C ILE A 117 33.62 -2.41 -19.68
N THR A 118 32.78 -1.41 -19.92
CA THR A 118 32.10 -0.61 -18.88
C THR A 118 30.73 -0.18 -19.40
N THR A 119 29.67 -0.64 -18.74
CA THR A 119 28.29 -0.29 -19.10
C THR A 119 27.38 -0.25 -17.89
N VAL A 120 26.23 0.41 -18.02
CA VAL A 120 25.18 0.49 -17.01
C VAL A 120 23.98 -0.31 -17.48
N VAL A 121 23.58 -1.32 -16.71
CA VAL A 121 22.45 -2.18 -17.03
C VAL A 121 21.26 -1.80 -16.14
N PRO A 122 20.11 -1.39 -16.72
CA PRO A 122 18.91 -1.14 -15.94
C PRO A 122 18.38 -2.46 -15.38
N LEU A 123 18.08 -2.47 -14.08
CA LEU A 123 17.50 -3.60 -13.38
C LEU A 123 15.98 -3.45 -13.31
N VAL A 124 15.31 -4.59 -13.20
CA VAL A 124 13.92 -4.67 -12.77
C VAL A 124 13.87 -5.13 -11.31
N PRO A 125 12.73 -4.98 -10.65
CA PRO A 125 12.52 -5.57 -9.34
C PRO A 125 12.66 -7.10 -9.36
N GLY A 126 13.01 -7.68 -8.21
CA GLY A 126 13.28 -9.10 -8.07
C GLY A 126 14.67 -9.52 -8.57
N THR A 127 14.76 -10.78 -9.02
CA THR A 127 16.03 -11.38 -9.44
C THR A 127 16.35 -11.02 -10.89
N ASN A 128 17.51 -10.39 -11.10
CA ASN A 128 18.03 -10.06 -12.43
C ASN A 128 19.27 -10.89 -12.71
N GLU A 129 19.28 -11.62 -13.82
CA GLU A 129 20.47 -12.30 -14.32
C GLU A 129 21.06 -11.50 -15.49
N ILE A 130 22.28 -10.99 -15.30
CA ILE A 130 23.00 -10.21 -16.30
C ILE A 130 24.03 -11.09 -16.98
N CYS A 131 23.89 -11.32 -18.28
CA CYS A 131 24.82 -12.12 -19.07
C CYS A 131 25.52 -11.27 -20.14
N ILE A 132 26.77 -11.61 -20.45
CA ILE A 132 27.53 -11.00 -21.55
C ILE A 132 27.97 -12.07 -22.54
N GLU A 133 27.68 -11.83 -23.82
CA GLU A 133 28.16 -12.60 -24.96
C GLU A 133 29.16 -11.76 -25.76
N ALA A 134 30.35 -12.29 -26.01
CA ALA A 134 31.36 -11.69 -26.86
C ALA A 134 31.24 -12.19 -28.30
N LEU A 135 31.34 -11.28 -29.26
CA LEU A 135 31.29 -11.58 -30.69
C LEU A 135 32.70 -11.81 -31.20
N ASP A 136 32.85 -12.86 -31.98
CA ASP A 136 34.05 -13.18 -32.72
C ASP A 136 34.30 -12.18 -33.85
N VAL A 137 35.56 -11.90 -34.17
CA VAL A 137 35.93 -11.03 -35.30
C VAL A 137 35.62 -11.68 -36.65
N ASP A 138 35.65 -13.01 -36.73
CA ASP A 138 35.01 -13.77 -37.78
C ASP A 138 33.52 -13.91 -37.44
N PHE A 139 32.70 -13.05 -38.05
CA PHE A 139 31.24 -13.09 -37.86
C PHE A 139 30.56 -14.39 -38.30
N THR A 140 31.29 -15.31 -38.94
CA THR A 140 30.81 -16.66 -39.27
C THR A 140 31.12 -17.69 -38.19
N ALA A 141 32.01 -17.38 -37.24
CA ALA A 141 32.36 -18.21 -36.12
C ALA A 141 31.35 -18.09 -34.94
N PRO A 142 31.27 -19.10 -34.06
CA PRO A 142 30.43 -19.04 -32.87
C PRO A 142 30.85 -17.93 -31.89
N THR A 143 29.86 -17.29 -31.27
CA THR A 143 30.08 -16.33 -30.17
C THR A 143 30.45 -17.03 -28.86
N ALA A 144 31.03 -16.28 -27.92
CA ALA A 144 31.45 -16.81 -26.61
C ALA A 144 30.66 -16.18 -25.44
N TRP A 145 30.07 -17.00 -24.57
CA TRP A 145 29.45 -16.53 -23.33
C TRP A 145 30.49 -16.28 -22.25
N LEU A 146 30.60 -15.04 -21.78
CA LEU A 146 31.49 -14.65 -20.68
C LEU A 146 30.92 -15.00 -19.30
N GLY A 147 29.70 -15.54 -19.28
CA GLY A 147 28.95 -15.97 -18.10
C GLY A 147 27.81 -15.03 -17.73
N CYS A 148 27.14 -15.38 -16.63
CA CYS A 148 26.04 -14.62 -16.05
C CYS A 148 26.35 -14.23 -14.60
N ARG A 149 25.78 -13.12 -14.14
CA ARG A 149 25.82 -12.65 -12.75
C ARG A 149 24.44 -12.23 -12.31
N THR A 150 24.03 -12.75 -11.15
CA THR A 150 22.74 -12.45 -10.56
C THR A 150 22.86 -11.25 -9.62
N VAL A 151 21.89 -10.35 -9.70
CA VAL A 151 21.67 -9.27 -8.74
C VAL A 151 20.21 -9.27 -8.32
N VAL A 152 19.98 -9.17 -7.02
CA VAL A 152 18.63 -9.08 -6.46
C VAL A 152 18.37 -7.61 -6.13
N VAL A 153 17.31 -7.06 -6.72
CA VAL A 153 16.77 -5.76 -6.33
C VAL A 153 15.63 -6.03 -5.37
N SER A 154 15.72 -5.47 -4.16
CA SER A 154 14.68 -5.66 -3.14
C SER A 154 13.34 -5.18 -3.67
N ASP A 155 12.33 -6.03 -3.53
CA ASP A 155 10.98 -5.81 -4.04
C ASP A 155 9.98 -5.82 -2.88
N VAL A 156 10.24 -4.97 -1.90
CA VAL A 156 9.30 -4.76 -0.79
C VAL A 156 8.52 -3.49 -1.08
N PRO A 157 7.19 -3.49 -0.96
CA PRO A 157 6.43 -2.25 -0.95
C PRO A 157 7.05 -1.28 0.04
N ILE A 158 7.36 -0.09 -0.44
CA ILE A 158 7.74 1.04 0.40
C ILE A 158 6.58 2.01 0.44
N GLY A 159 6.33 2.58 1.61
CA GLY A 159 5.25 3.53 1.75
C GLY A 159 5.36 4.35 3.02
N GLU A 160 4.64 5.46 2.99
CA GLU A 160 4.50 6.37 4.11
C GLU A 160 3.00 6.62 4.33
N VAL A 161 2.60 6.61 5.60
CA VAL A 161 1.24 6.90 6.04
C VAL A 161 1.18 8.36 6.44
N ASP A 162 0.30 9.12 5.81
CA ASP A 162 0.06 10.51 6.19
C ASP A 162 -0.53 10.56 7.62
N PRO A 163 -0.42 11.67 8.36
CA PRO A 163 -1.10 11.82 9.64
C PRO A 163 -2.60 11.56 9.51
N ILE A 164 -3.12 10.59 10.25
CA ILE A 164 -4.53 10.20 10.18
C ILE A 164 -5.40 11.34 10.69
N GLN A 165 -6.41 11.70 9.91
CA GLN A 165 -7.32 12.80 10.24
C GLN A 165 -8.66 12.25 10.74
N THR A 166 -9.23 12.88 11.76
CA THR A 166 -10.58 12.58 12.24
C THR A 166 -11.59 13.54 11.64
N THR A 167 -12.74 13.05 11.17
CA THR A 167 -13.85 13.92 10.74
C THR A 167 -14.76 14.25 11.91
N SER A 168 -15.06 15.53 12.14
CA SER A 168 -16.11 15.97 13.07
C SER A 168 -17.48 15.95 12.38
N GLY A 169 -18.48 15.26 12.94
CA GLY A 169 -19.85 15.20 12.40
C GLY A 169 -20.58 13.89 12.76
N THR A 170 -21.79 13.71 12.21
CA THR A 170 -22.68 12.55 12.50
C THR A 170 -22.14 11.19 12.05
N SER A 171 -21.16 11.15 11.16
CA SER A 171 -20.41 9.93 10.81
C SER A 171 -18.96 10.11 11.23
N ARG A 172 -18.64 9.66 12.44
CA ARG A 172 -17.26 9.64 12.96
C ARG A 172 -16.44 8.71 12.08
N SER A 173 -15.36 9.24 11.54
CA SER A 173 -14.52 8.46 10.65
C SER A 173 -13.09 8.94 10.67
N LEU A 174 -12.20 8.01 10.34
CA LEU A 174 -10.79 8.24 10.08
C LEU A 174 -10.60 8.40 8.58
N ILE A 175 -10.04 9.54 8.17
CA ILE A 175 -9.49 9.71 6.82
C ILE A 175 -8.04 9.23 6.89
N ILE A 176 -7.79 8.15 6.17
CA ILE A 176 -6.50 7.47 6.14
C ILE A 176 -5.96 7.58 4.73
N SER A 177 -4.80 8.21 4.57
CA SER A 177 -4.13 8.36 3.30
C SER A 177 -2.64 8.14 3.42
N GLY A 178 -2.00 7.98 2.27
CA GLY A 178 -0.56 7.83 2.18
C GLY A 178 -0.14 7.44 0.79
N VAL A 179 1.14 7.11 0.65
CA VAL A 179 1.73 6.62 -0.59
C VAL A 179 2.27 5.23 -0.38
N VAL A 180 2.02 4.33 -1.33
CA VAL A 180 2.63 3.01 -1.36
C VAL A 180 3.09 2.72 -2.77
N ARG A 181 4.36 2.34 -2.90
CA ARG A 181 4.97 1.93 -4.15
C ARG A 181 5.50 0.53 -3.98
N ASP A 182 5.07 -0.32 -4.88
CA ASP A 182 5.58 -1.65 -5.05
C ASP A 182 6.00 -1.74 -6.51
N SER A 183 7.26 -2.06 -6.72
CA SER A 183 7.87 -2.06 -8.04
C SER A 183 7.48 -3.29 -8.87
N GLU A 184 7.07 -4.37 -8.21
CA GLU A 184 6.47 -5.58 -8.78
C GLU A 184 5.06 -5.31 -9.32
N TYR A 185 4.35 -4.35 -8.72
CA TYR A 185 2.99 -3.96 -9.12
C TYR A 185 2.97 -2.69 -9.98
N ASN A 186 2.97 -2.87 -11.29
CA ASN A 186 2.64 -1.85 -12.29
C ASN A 186 1.16 -1.40 -12.27
N GLY A 187 0.44 -1.67 -11.18
CA GLY A 187 -0.97 -1.41 -10.99
C GLY A 187 -1.28 -0.64 -9.70
N ARG A 188 -2.31 -1.07 -9.00
CA ARG A 188 -2.66 -0.53 -7.68
C ARG A 188 -2.07 -1.46 -6.62
N VAL A 189 -1.42 -0.89 -5.62
CA VAL A 189 -0.98 -1.62 -4.43
C VAL A 189 -2.13 -1.60 -3.43
N GLY A 190 -2.50 -2.76 -2.90
CA GLY A 190 -3.51 -2.87 -1.86
C GLY A 190 -2.93 -2.58 -0.48
N VAL A 191 -3.74 -2.00 0.40
CA VAL A 191 -3.36 -1.68 1.78
C VAL A 191 -4.47 -2.19 2.69
N HIS A 192 -4.13 -3.08 3.62
CA HIS A 192 -5.02 -3.46 4.71
C HIS A 192 -4.85 -2.50 5.88
N ILE A 193 -5.96 -2.19 6.54
CA ILE A 193 -6.03 -1.26 7.66
C ILE A 193 -6.64 -2.02 8.85
N TYR A 194 -5.97 -1.92 9.97
CA TYR A 194 -6.38 -2.51 11.24
C TYR A 194 -6.57 -1.39 12.26
N ILE A 195 -7.64 -1.49 13.04
CA ILE A 195 -7.91 -0.62 14.19
C ILE A 195 -7.92 -1.54 15.42
N ASP A 196 -7.07 -1.24 16.40
CA ASP A 196 -6.87 -2.03 17.62
C ASP A 196 -6.63 -3.53 17.34
N GLY A 197 -5.78 -3.80 16.34
CA GLY A 197 -5.45 -5.16 15.90
C GLY A 197 -6.55 -5.89 15.11
N THR A 198 -7.72 -5.28 14.90
CA THR A 198 -8.84 -5.87 14.17
C THR A 198 -8.92 -5.30 12.75
N TYR A 199 -9.17 -6.15 11.74
CA TYR A 199 -9.32 -5.68 10.35
C TYR A 199 -10.52 -4.74 10.23
N ALA A 200 -10.25 -3.48 9.87
CA ALA A 200 -11.25 -2.42 9.77
C ALA A 200 -11.62 -2.11 8.31
N GLY A 201 -10.71 -2.38 7.37
CA GLY A 201 -10.97 -2.17 5.96
C GLY A 201 -9.71 -2.23 5.11
N ALA A 202 -9.86 -1.88 3.83
CA ALA A 202 -8.76 -1.83 2.89
C ALA A 202 -8.87 -0.62 1.95
N ALA A 203 -7.72 -0.20 1.43
CA ALA A 203 -7.60 0.79 0.37
C ALA A 203 -6.71 0.23 -0.75
N ALA A 204 -6.70 0.91 -1.89
CA ALA A 204 -5.76 0.62 -2.96
C ALA A 204 -5.25 1.92 -3.58
N THR A 205 -3.98 1.96 -3.94
CA THR A 205 -3.40 3.15 -4.55
C THR A 205 -4.07 3.50 -5.88
N ALA A 206 -4.12 4.78 -6.21
CA ALA A 206 -4.59 5.22 -7.52
C ALA A 206 -3.55 4.83 -8.59
N ARG A 207 -4.04 4.36 -9.74
CA ARG A 207 -3.23 3.79 -10.84
C ARG A 207 -2.07 4.67 -11.34
N ARG A 208 -2.09 5.98 -11.06
CA ARG A 208 -1.13 6.94 -11.64
C ARG A 208 -0.31 7.71 -10.60
N THR A 209 -0.65 7.65 -9.33
CA THR A 209 -0.05 8.53 -8.30
C THR A 209 0.52 7.77 -7.12
N SER A 210 0.39 6.44 -7.07
CA SER A 210 0.78 5.61 -5.92
C SER A 210 0.14 6.02 -4.59
N ARG A 211 -0.83 6.94 -4.63
CA ARG A 211 -1.50 7.48 -3.44
C ARG A 211 -2.77 6.71 -3.16
N PHE A 212 -3.02 6.37 -1.92
CA PHE A 212 -4.31 5.87 -1.48
C PHE A 212 -4.97 6.88 -0.53
N ILE A 213 -6.29 6.84 -0.49
CA ILE A 213 -7.10 7.52 0.51
C ILE A 213 -8.34 6.66 0.74
N THR A 214 -8.73 6.50 1.99
CA THR A 214 -9.97 5.87 2.38
C THR A 214 -10.53 6.53 3.62
N GLN A 215 -11.81 6.31 3.86
CA GLN A 215 -12.51 6.78 5.03
C GLN A 215 -13.16 5.57 5.71
N LEU A 216 -12.81 5.32 6.96
CA LEU A 216 -13.34 4.20 7.74
C LEU A 216 -14.08 4.73 8.97
N PRO A 217 -15.23 4.15 9.34
CA PRO A 217 -15.89 4.52 10.59
C PRO A 217 -14.98 4.17 11.78
N ALA A 218 -15.03 5.00 12.81
CA ALA A 218 -14.35 4.73 14.07
C ALA A 218 -15.18 5.26 15.24
N GLU A 219 -15.21 4.50 16.32
CA GLU A 219 -15.88 4.89 17.56
C GLU A 219 -15.07 5.97 18.30
N PRO A 220 -15.66 6.69 19.27
CA PRO A 220 -14.92 7.54 20.19
C PRO A 220 -13.87 6.76 20.99
N GLY A 221 -12.71 7.37 21.19
CA GLY A 221 -11.65 6.79 21.99
C GLY A 221 -10.27 6.96 21.36
N THR A 222 -9.26 6.47 22.07
CA THR A 222 -7.91 6.33 21.52
C THR A 222 -7.81 4.97 20.84
N HIS A 223 -7.39 4.97 19.58
CA HIS A 223 -7.24 3.77 18.77
C HIS A 223 -5.83 3.67 18.19
N GLU A 224 -5.27 2.47 18.15
CA GLU A 224 -4.06 2.18 17.38
C GLU A 224 -4.47 1.79 15.95
N VAL A 225 -3.99 2.55 14.96
CA VAL A 225 -4.32 2.30 13.55
C VAL A 225 -3.07 1.83 12.81
N CYS A 226 -3.05 0.56 12.42
CA CYS A 226 -1.92 -0.08 11.75
C CYS A 226 -2.23 -0.36 10.28
N LEU A 227 -1.27 -0.06 9.39
CA LEU A 227 -1.41 -0.26 7.96
C LEU A 227 -0.39 -1.28 7.44
N TRP A 228 -0.84 -2.12 6.51
CA TRP A 228 0.00 -3.14 5.88
C TRP A 228 -0.18 -3.11 4.36
N ALA A 229 0.90 -2.95 3.62
CA ALA A 229 0.90 -3.16 2.18
C ALA A 229 0.73 -4.66 1.90
N ILE A 230 -0.18 -4.98 0.98
CA ILE A 230 -0.46 -6.35 0.57
C ILE A 230 0.65 -6.80 -0.37
N ALA A 231 1.59 -7.55 0.19
CA ALA A 231 2.66 -8.25 -0.52
C ALA A 231 2.85 -9.65 0.09
N THR A 232 3.79 -10.42 -0.45
CA THR A 232 4.14 -11.75 0.08
C THR A 232 5.63 -11.80 0.46
N PRO A 233 5.99 -11.69 1.75
CA PRO A 233 5.10 -11.47 2.91
C PRO A 233 4.54 -10.03 2.97
N PRO A 234 3.43 -9.78 3.71
CA PRO A 234 2.91 -8.43 3.90
C PRO A 234 3.94 -7.52 4.57
N VAL A 235 3.97 -6.25 4.17
CA VAL A 235 4.91 -5.26 4.71
C VAL A 235 4.15 -4.26 5.58
N SER A 236 4.59 -4.10 6.82
CA SER A 236 4.05 -3.08 7.73
C SER A 236 4.45 -1.69 7.23
N LEU A 237 3.47 -0.80 7.12
CA LEU A 237 3.66 0.62 6.82
C LEU A 237 3.71 1.47 8.10
N GLY A 238 3.58 0.84 9.26
CA GLY A 238 3.56 1.49 10.57
C GLY A 238 2.17 1.61 11.17
N CYS A 239 2.15 2.09 12.42
CA CYS A 239 0.95 2.35 13.20
C CYS A 239 0.95 3.81 13.67
N GLN A 240 -0.23 4.39 13.82
CA GLN A 240 -0.43 5.69 14.45
C GLN A 240 -1.51 5.57 15.53
N ASP A 241 -1.25 6.14 16.71
CA ASP A 241 -2.27 6.33 17.73
C ASP A 241 -3.13 7.54 17.36
N VAL A 242 -4.44 7.33 17.30
CA VAL A 242 -5.41 8.35 16.89
C VAL A 242 -6.47 8.48 17.96
N SER A 243 -6.62 9.68 18.50
CA SER A 243 -7.73 10.01 19.39
C SER A 243 -8.93 10.46 18.56
N VAL A 244 -9.93 9.60 18.42
CA VAL A 244 -11.23 9.98 17.86
C VAL A 244 -11.99 10.71 18.96
N PRO A 245 -12.29 12.00 18.79
CA PRO A 245 -13.03 12.73 19.80
C PRO A 245 -14.41 12.06 19.96
N ASP A 246 -14.79 11.80 21.20
CA ASP A 246 -16.22 11.73 21.46
C ASP A 246 -16.78 13.09 21.08
N GLN A 247 -17.87 13.11 20.31
CA GLN A 247 -18.43 14.38 19.91
C GLN A 247 -19.02 15.02 21.16
N GLU A 248 -18.24 15.89 21.78
CA GLU A 248 -18.65 16.76 22.86
C GLU A 248 -19.91 17.53 22.44
N LEU A 249 -21.05 17.13 23.00
CA LEU A 249 -21.98 18.10 23.55
C LEU A 249 -21.38 18.62 24.88
N GLY A 250 -20.19 19.22 24.83
CA GLY A 250 -19.46 19.82 25.95
C GLY A 250 -19.11 18.88 27.11
N GLY A 251 -18.02 18.12 27.00
CA GLY A 251 -17.10 17.75 28.10
C GLY A 251 -17.65 17.21 29.43
N SER A 252 -18.87 16.67 29.48
CA SER A 252 -19.40 16.06 30.69
C SER A 252 -20.48 15.06 30.31
N ALA A 253 -20.49 13.88 30.94
CA ALA A 253 -21.60 12.91 30.90
C ALA A 253 -22.94 13.53 31.36
N LEU A 254 -22.95 14.81 31.77
CA LEU A 254 -24.13 15.50 32.25
C LEU A 254 -25.22 15.61 31.17
N PRO A 255 -26.48 15.41 31.57
CA PRO A 255 -27.61 15.53 30.66
C PRO A 255 -27.78 16.95 30.14
N VAL A 256 -28.16 17.06 28.87
CA VAL A 256 -28.40 18.32 28.16
C VAL A 256 -29.86 18.47 27.77
N GLY A 257 -30.35 19.70 27.73
CA GLY A 257 -31.72 19.94 27.29
C GLY A 257 -32.08 21.41 27.18
N SER A 258 -33.37 21.66 26.93
CA SER A 258 -33.90 23.01 26.79
C SER A 258 -35.26 23.12 27.44
N MET A 259 -35.55 24.26 28.06
CA MET A 259 -36.84 24.59 28.67
C MET A 259 -37.45 25.82 27.99
N ASN A 260 -38.58 25.65 27.32
CA ASN A 260 -39.32 26.71 26.64
C ASN A 260 -40.73 26.84 27.23
N PRO A 261 -40.93 27.73 28.22
CA PRO A 261 -42.22 27.94 28.84
C PRO A 261 -43.10 28.93 28.04
N THR A 262 -44.40 28.64 27.98
CA THR A 262 -45.46 29.55 27.54
C THR A 262 -46.47 29.73 28.67
N ARG A 263 -47.10 30.91 28.72
CA ARG A 263 -48.05 31.29 29.78
C ARG A 263 -49.45 31.47 29.21
N SER A 264 -50.45 31.12 30.01
CA SER A 264 -51.88 31.34 29.75
C SER A 264 -52.58 31.56 31.10
N PRO A 265 -53.80 32.11 31.15
CA PRO A 265 -54.50 32.29 32.41
C PRO A 265 -54.54 30.98 33.23
N GLY A 266 -54.11 31.06 34.48
CA GLY A 266 -54.04 29.93 35.41
C GLY A 266 -53.04 28.81 35.04
N THR A 267 -52.21 28.94 34.01
CA THR A 267 -51.34 27.86 33.55
C THR A 267 -49.97 28.28 33.00
N ILE A 268 -49.00 27.38 33.16
CA ILE A 268 -47.71 27.40 32.46
C ILE A 268 -47.57 26.11 31.66
N SER A 269 -47.39 26.20 30.35
CA SER A 269 -47.02 25.05 29.51
C SER A 269 -45.52 25.08 29.25
N VAL A 270 -44.84 23.95 29.39
CA VAL A 270 -43.39 23.84 29.18
C VAL A 270 -43.14 22.79 28.12
N ALA A 271 -42.40 23.16 27.08
CA ALA A 271 -41.94 22.25 26.05
C ALA A 271 -40.42 22.30 25.90
N GLY A 272 -39.83 21.20 25.47
CA GLY A 272 -38.38 21.11 25.38
C GLY A 272 -37.90 19.74 24.96
N PHE A 273 -36.60 19.54 25.13
CA PHE A 273 -35.95 18.24 25.01
C PHE A 273 -35.00 18.03 26.17
N ALA A 274 -34.75 16.76 26.48
CA ALA A 274 -33.74 16.33 27.43
C ALA A 274 -33.12 15.04 26.91
N VAL A 275 -31.80 15.01 26.89
CA VAL A 275 -30.99 13.89 26.40
C VAL A 275 -29.86 13.71 27.38
N ASP A 276 -29.55 12.46 27.64
CA ASP A 276 -28.39 12.03 28.39
C ASP A 276 -27.52 11.16 27.48
N ALA A 277 -26.20 11.32 27.58
CA ALA A 277 -25.27 10.57 26.75
C ALA A 277 -25.19 9.10 27.15
N ASP A 278 -25.51 8.79 28.41
CA ASP A 278 -25.35 7.48 29.06
C ASP A 278 -26.47 6.49 28.72
N THR A 279 -27.57 6.96 28.14
CA THR A 279 -28.72 6.10 27.77
C THR A 279 -29.39 6.48 26.45
N ILE A 280 -30.01 5.48 25.83
CA ILE A 280 -30.94 5.67 24.70
C ILE A 280 -32.39 5.81 25.16
N ASP A 281 -32.68 5.50 26.43
CA ASP A 281 -34.01 5.66 27.01
C ASP A 281 -34.29 7.13 27.33
N PRO A 282 -35.56 7.56 27.33
CA PRO A 282 -35.91 8.93 27.69
C PRO A 282 -35.52 9.22 29.15
N VAL A 283 -34.88 10.35 29.41
CA VAL A 283 -34.52 10.79 30.77
C VAL A 283 -35.61 11.63 31.45
N ARG A 284 -35.53 11.72 32.78
CA ARG A 284 -36.51 12.43 33.61
C ARG A 284 -36.21 13.92 33.63
N VAL A 285 -37.25 14.73 33.43
CA VAL A 285 -37.24 16.18 33.62
C VAL A 285 -38.18 16.56 34.76
N ARG A 286 -37.74 17.49 35.61
CA ARG A 286 -38.47 17.99 36.77
C ARG A 286 -38.62 19.51 36.68
N PHE A 287 -39.78 20.01 37.07
CA PHE A 287 -40.09 21.43 37.10
C PHE A 287 -40.57 21.86 38.48
N GLU A 288 -40.01 22.96 38.95
CA GLU A 288 -40.40 23.61 40.19
C GLU A 288 -41.02 24.97 39.91
N VAL A 289 -42.03 25.33 40.69
CA VAL A 289 -42.60 26.69 40.72
C VAL A 289 -42.46 27.24 42.13
N ASN A 290 -41.74 28.35 42.27
CA ASN A 290 -41.41 28.96 43.57
C ASN A 290 -40.75 27.95 44.54
N GLY A 291 -39.81 27.14 44.06
CA GLY A 291 -39.10 26.12 44.83
C GLY A 291 -39.91 24.85 45.17
N ALA A 292 -41.18 24.76 44.76
CA ALA A 292 -41.99 23.56 44.96
C ALA A 292 -42.08 22.74 43.66
N THR A 293 -41.75 21.44 43.70
CA THR A 293 -41.91 20.54 42.55
C THR A 293 -43.37 20.47 42.13
N ARG A 294 -43.65 20.83 40.88
CA ARG A 294 -44.99 20.79 40.27
C ARG A 294 -45.17 19.63 39.30
N ALA A 295 -44.09 19.18 38.65
CA ALA A 295 -44.12 18.08 37.72
C ALA A 295 -42.76 17.37 37.65
N ALA A 296 -42.79 16.06 37.45
CA ALA A 296 -41.64 15.27 37.02
C ALA A 296 -42.12 14.24 36.01
N ILE A 297 -41.55 14.24 34.80
CA ILE A 297 -41.94 13.35 33.70
C ILE A 297 -40.71 12.86 32.95
N TYR A 298 -40.83 11.75 32.23
CA TYR A 298 -39.81 11.34 31.27
C TYR A 298 -40.03 12.03 29.91
N ALA A 299 -38.95 12.36 29.21
CA ALA A 299 -38.97 13.04 27.91
C ALA A 299 -39.40 12.12 26.74
N ARG A 300 -40.53 11.43 26.88
CA ARG A 300 -40.95 10.33 26.00
C ARG A 300 -41.53 10.76 24.65
N ARG A 301 -41.70 12.06 24.38
CA ARG A 301 -42.31 12.52 23.12
C ARG A 301 -41.31 12.39 21.98
N ILE A 302 -41.83 12.06 20.81
CA ILE A 302 -41.04 11.89 19.60
C ILE A 302 -40.53 13.25 19.12
N ASN A 303 -39.24 13.32 18.81
CA ASN A 303 -38.57 14.40 18.10
C ASN A 303 -37.55 13.79 17.13
N THR A 304 -38.00 13.54 15.91
CA THR A 304 -37.21 12.95 14.83
C THR A 304 -35.97 13.77 14.49
N SER A 305 -36.04 15.11 14.61
CA SER A 305 -34.89 15.98 14.36
C SER A 305 -33.75 15.82 15.37
N LEU A 306 -34.04 15.35 16.60
CA LEU A 306 -33.03 15.04 17.60
C LEU A 306 -32.45 13.64 17.40
N HIS A 307 -33.26 12.68 16.95
CA HIS A 307 -32.78 11.34 16.58
C HIS A 307 -31.68 11.40 15.52
N GLU A 308 -31.93 12.15 14.44
CA GLU A 308 -30.99 12.31 13.32
C GLU A 308 -29.71 13.07 13.73
N ARG A 309 -29.80 13.95 14.73
CA ARG A 309 -28.67 14.75 15.22
C ARG A 309 -27.84 14.05 16.30
N LEU A 310 -28.45 13.19 17.12
CA LEU A 310 -27.84 12.66 18.34
C LEU A 310 -27.70 11.14 18.35
N GLY A 311 -28.40 10.41 17.47
CA GLY A 311 -28.31 8.95 17.38
C GLY A 311 -28.79 8.18 18.62
N ARG A 312 -29.50 8.84 19.55
CA ARG A 312 -29.91 8.28 20.86
C ARG A 312 -31.37 7.81 20.91
N GLY A 313 -32.00 7.56 19.76
CA GLY A 313 -33.46 7.28 19.68
C GLY A 313 -34.29 8.55 19.44
N ASP A 314 -35.59 8.38 19.17
CA ASP A 314 -36.48 9.48 18.77
C ASP A 314 -37.30 10.07 19.93
N ARG A 315 -37.25 9.47 21.11
CA ARG A 315 -38.06 9.87 22.27
C ARG A 315 -37.26 10.68 23.30
N HIS A 316 -37.02 11.95 22.97
CA HIS A 316 -36.26 12.87 23.82
C HIS A 316 -36.92 14.23 24.01
N ALA A 317 -38.17 14.40 23.56
CA ALA A 317 -38.92 15.62 23.76
C ALA A 317 -39.95 15.51 24.88
N TYR A 318 -40.32 16.65 25.43
CA TYR A 318 -41.38 16.74 26.42
C TYR A 318 -42.29 17.93 26.16
N ARG A 319 -43.53 17.81 26.64
CA ARG A 319 -44.48 18.91 26.79
C ARG A 319 -45.43 18.57 27.91
N LEU A 320 -45.65 19.52 28.82
CA LEU A 320 -46.64 19.40 29.88
C LEU A 320 -47.22 20.77 30.23
N THR A 321 -48.34 20.79 30.94
CA THR A 321 -48.98 22.01 31.44
C THR A 321 -49.21 21.89 32.94
N MET A 322 -48.83 22.93 33.68
CA MET A 322 -49.00 23.04 35.12
C MET A 322 -50.06 24.10 35.43
N GLN A 323 -50.91 23.82 36.40
CA GLN A 323 -51.82 24.82 36.97
C GLN A 323 -51.02 25.71 37.91
N VAL A 324 -51.00 27.01 37.63
CA VAL A 324 -50.25 28.02 38.38
C VAL A 324 -51.15 29.25 38.50
N PRO A 325 -51.46 29.74 39.71
CA PRO A 325 -52.27 30.94 39.89
C PRO A 325 -51.72 32.14 39.12
N ALA A 326 -52.57 33.16 38.91
CA ALA A 326 -52.13 34.41 38.34
C ALA A 326 -51.12 35.11 39.25
N GLY A 327 -50.17 35.82 38.65
CA GLY A 327 -49.08 36.51 39.36
C GLY A 327 -47.69 36.14 38.89
N GLN A 328 -46.68 36.65 39.61
CA GLN A 328 -45.27 36.41 39.31
C GLN A 328 -44.76 35.14 40.00
N HIS A 329 -44.10 34.28 39.24
CA HIS A 329 -43.55 33.00 39.70
C HIS A 329 -42.14 32.77 39.17
N GLU A 330 -41.34 32.03 39.93
CA GLU A 330 -40.08 31.47 39.44
C GLU A 330 -40.31 30.04 38.96
N LEU A 331 -39.95 29.76 37.70
CA LEU A 331 -39.95 28.42 37.13
C LEU A 331 -38.51 27.93 36.97
N CYS A 332 -38.16 26.83 37.63
CA CYS A 332 -36.88 26.14 37.47
C CYS A 332 -37.09 24.77 36.81
N GLY A 333 -36.20 24.40 35.90
CA GLY A 333 -36.19 23.09 35.26
C GLY A 333 -34.91 22.31 35.58
N PHE A 334 -35.02 20.98 35.67
CA PHE A 334 -33.92 20.07 35.97
C PHE A 334 -34.02 18.82 35.09
N ILE A 335 -32.89 18.22 34.73
CA ILE A 335 -32.79 16.92 34.05
C ILE A 335 -32.03 15.96 34.97
N ALA A 336 -32.53 14.74 35.13
CA ALA A 336 -31.83 13.68 35.83
C ALA A 336 -30.82 13.00 34.90
N ASP A 337 -29.63 12.80 35.44
CA ASP A 337 -28.55 11.98 34.90
C ASP A 337 -28.96 10.51 34.97
N ALA A 338 -28.81 9.77 33.87
CA ALA A 338 -29.36 8.43 33.74
C ALA A 338 -28.66 7.37 34.61
N ASP A 339 -27.39 7.59 34.94
CA ASP A 339 -26.56 6.65 35.70
C ASP A 339 -26.56 6.97 37.20
N THR A 340 -26.55 8.26 37.54
CA THR A 340 -26.37 8.72 38.93
C THR A 340 -27.64 9.26 39.58
N ASP A 341 -28.73 9.47 38.82
CA ASP A 341 -29.93 10.22 39.20
C ASP A 341 -29.63 11.67 39.66
N ALA A 342 -28.39 12.15 39.52
CA ALA A 342 -28.01 13.51 39.85
C ALA A 342 -28.72 14.49 38.90
N GLU A 343 -29.08 15.67 39.38
CA GLU A 343 -29.88 16.60 38.57
C GLU A 343 -29.07 17.79 38.06
N ARG A 344 -29.10 17.99 36.74
CA ARG A 344 -28.58 19.18 36.06
C ARG A 344 -29.67 20.21 35.88
N ALA A 345 -29.45 21.43 36.36
CA ALA A 345 -30.39 22.53 36.14
C ALA A 345 -30.43 22.98 34.66
N LEU A 346 -31.63 23.09 34.09
CA LEU A 346 -31.93 23.77 32.82
C LEU A 346 -31.97 25.30 32.97
N GLY A 347 -31.91 25.78 34.21
CA GLY A 347 -32.01 27.18 34.59
C GLY A 347 -33.37 27.56 35.16
N CYS A 348 -33.40 28.72 35.82
CA CYS A 348 -34.61 29.32 36.40
C CYS A 348 -35.01 30.57 35.60
N ARG A 349 -36.32 30.85 35.53
CA ARG A 349 -36.89 32.02 34.86
C ARG A 349 -38.04 32.59 35.67
N THR A 350 -38.08 33.91 35.81
CA THR A 350 -39.27 34.61 36.31
C THR A 350 -40.34 34.66 35.21
N ILE A 351 -41.55 34.22 35.53
CA ILE A 351 -42.69 34.16 34.62
C ILE A 351 -43.90 34.81 35.30
N THR A 352 -44.58 35.71 34.59
CA THR A 352 -45.86 36.27 35.03
C THR A 352 -47.01 35.52 34.35
N VAL A 353 -47.83 34.85 35.15
CA VAL A 353 -49.06 34.19 34.71
C VAL A 353 -50.18 35.25 34.66
N PRO A 354 -50.84 35.45 33.51
CA PRO A 354 -51.96 36.38 33.39
C PRO A 354 -53.14 35.99 34.28
N ASP A 355 -53.93 37.00 34.67
CA ASP A 355 -55.23 36.83 35.33
C ASP A 355 -56.24 36.07 34.44
#